data_AF-A0AAP8MCD0-F1
#
_entry.id   AF-A0AAP8MCD0-F1
#
_cell.length_a   1.000
_cell.length_b   1.000
_cell.length_c   1.000
_cell.angle_alpha   90.00
_cell.angle_beta   90.00
_cell.angle_gamma   90.00
#
_symmetry.space_group_name_H-M   'P 1'
#
loop_
_entity.id
_entity.type
_entity.pdbx_description
1 polymer ?
#
loop_
_entity_poly.entity_id
_entity_poly.type
_entity_poly.pdbx_seq_one_letter_code
_entity_poly.pdbx_strand_id
1 'polypeptide(L)'
;MNPVMDKWFQFGGGFYGLVAFYTWLLLEWPDVKTFISSMSELLFSFEAGAVFHVVLQLFIDSLINFGLAIAWPAYWLQDNRGPWELLFVAYGGYWLGIRTAQYAWQQGWTKSAAEGLQARWKSLIATTDRE
;
A
#
# COMPACT_ATOMS: atom_id res chain seq x y z
N MET A 1 10.18 17.88 -13.68
CA MET A 1 9.47 16.95 -12.77
C MET A 1 8.03 16.84 -13.23
N ASN A 2 7.43 15.64 -13.13
CA ASN A 2 6.06 15.40 -13.61
C ASN A 2 5.08 16.11 -12.65
N PRO A 3 4.14 16.95 -13.13
CA PRO A 3 3.24 17.75 -12.28
C PRO A 3 2.37 16.91 -11.33
N VAL A 4 2.15 15.63 -11.65
CA VAL A 4 1.47 14.68 -10.75
C VAL A 4 2.32 14.37 -9.52
N MET A 5 3.64 14.23 -9.70
CA MET A 5 4.59 13.93 -8.62
C MET A 5 4.78 15.13 -7.68
N ASP A 6 4.81 16.34 -8.23
CA ASP A 6 4.89 17.57 -7.44
C ASP A 6 3.62 17.81 -6.62
N LYS A 7 2.42 17.49 -7.14
CA LYS A 7 1.18 17.54 -6.36
C LYS A 7 1.17 16.51 -5.23
N TRP A 8 1.64 15.29 -5.49
CA TRP A 8 1.71 14.23 -4.49
C TRP A 8 2.65 14.58 -3.33
N PHE A 9 3.77 15.25 -3.63
CA PHE A 9 4.70 15.78 -2.63
C PHE A 9 4.17 17.03 -1.91
N GLN A 10 3.44 17.92 -2.60
CA GLN A 10 2.91 19.16 -2.03
C GLN A 10 1.72 18.96 -1.07
N PHE A 11 0.98 17.84 -1.16
CA PHE A 11 -0.13 17.53 -0.25
C PHE A 11 0.28 16.91 1.10
N GLY A 12 1.58 16.88 1.44
CA GLY A 12 2.03 16.19 2.67
C GLY A 12 2.07 14.66 2.52
N GLY A 13 2.21 14.16 1.29
CA GLY A 13 2.15 12.73 0.92
C GLY A 13 3.20 11.81 1.55
N GLY A 14 4.25 12.37 2.17
CA GLY A 14 5.18 11.59 3.00
C GLY A 14 4.56 11.22 4.35
N PHE A 15 4.36 12.22 5.22
CA PHE A 15 3.85 12.02 6.58
C PHE A 15 2.41 11.51 6.58
N TYR A 16 1.51 12.17 5.85
CA TYR A 16 0.08 11.83 5.85
C TYR A 16 -0.16 10.43 5.27
N GLY A 17 0.54 10.09 4.18
CA GLY A 17 0.46 8.78 3.55
C GLY A 17 1.03 7.67 4.42
N LEU A 18 2.17 7.90 5.09
CA LEU A 18 2.76 6.93 6.02
C LEU A 18 1.87 6.68 7.23
N VAL A 19 1.27 7.73 7.79
CA VAL A 19 0.34 7.60 8.92
C VAL A 19 -0.95 6.91 8.48
N ALA A 20 -1.50 7.25 7.31
CA ALA A 20 -2.65 6.56 6.77
C ALA A 20 -2.35 5.07 6.57
N PHE A 21 -1.20 4.72 5.97
CA PHE A 21 -0.78 3.34 5.80
C PHE A 21 -0.60 2.59 7.13
N TYR A 22 -0.01 3.24 8.13
CA TYR A 22 0.13 2.65 9.46
C TYR A 22 -1.22 2.44 10.14
N THR A 23 -2.12 3.42 10.04
CA THR A 23 -3.48 3.32 10.58
C THR A 23 -4.22 2.17 9.91
N TRP A 24 -4.08 2.03 8.59
CA TRP A 24 -4.62 0.89 7.86
C TRP A 24 -4.04 -0.43 8.37
N LEU A 25 -2.72 -0.54 8.53
CA LEU A 25 -2.08 -1.75 9.04
C LEU A 25 -2.54 -2.13 10.45
N LEU A 26 -2.75 -1.14 11.33
CA LEU A 26 -3.27 -1.35 12.67
C LEU A 26 -4.71 -1.88 12.66
N LEU A 27 -5.56 -1.30 11.80
CA LEU A 27 -6.96 -1.69 11.65
C LEU A 27 -7.11 -3.06 10.98
N GLU A 28 -6.24 -3.38 10.02
CA GLU A 28 -6.26 -4.63 9.26
C GLU A 28 -5.71 -5.82 10.07
N TRP A 29 -4.88 -5.56 11.09
CA TRP A 29 -4.19 -6.62 11.85
C TRP A 29 -5.12 -7.64 12.54
N PRO A 30 -6.21 -7.23 13.22
CA PRO A 30 -7.22 -8.15 13.75
C PRO A 30 -7.90 -8.97 12.65
N ASP A 31 -8.20 -8.36 11.50
CA ASP A 31 -8.93 -9.00 10.41
C ASP A 31 -8.06 -10.05 9.72
N VAL A 32 -6.78 -9.77 9.54
CA VAL A 32 -5.80 -10.75 9.03
C VAL A 32 -5.65 -11.93 9.97
N LYS A 33 -5.64 -11.72 11.30
CA LYS A 33 -5.59 -12.84 12.25
C LYS A 33 -6.84 -13.70 12.17
N THR A 34 -8.00 -13.06 12.14
CA THR A 34 -9.30 -13.73 12.02
C THR A 34 -9.37 -14.52 10.72
N PHE A 35 -8.91 -13.94 9.61
CA PHE A 35 -8.81 -14.63 8.33
C PHE A 35 -7.90 -15.86 8.41
N ILE A 36 -6.70 -15.75 9.01
CA ILE A 36 -5.76 -16.86 9.14
C ILE A 36 -6.35 -17.98 10.01
N SER A 37 -6.98 -17.66 11.15
CA SER A 37 -7.64 -18.67 12.00
C SER A 37 -8.79 -19.35 11.28
N SER A 38 -9.66 -18.57 10.62
CA SER A 38 -10.79 -19.10 9.85
C SER A 38 -10.33 -19.96 8.68
N MET A 39 -9.27 -19.57 7.97
CA MET A 39 -8.67 -20.39 6.92
C MET A 39 -8.10 -21.69 7.47
N SER A 40 -7.44 -21.67 8.62
CA SER A 40 -6.94 -22.89 9.27
C SER A 40 -8.08 -23.85 9.58
N GLU A 41 -9.21 -23.38 10.08
CA GLU A 41 -10.39 -24.21 10.39
C GLU A 41 -11.03 -24.77 9.11
N LEU A 42 -11.13 -23.96 8.06
CA LEU A 42 -11.76 -24.34 6.79
C LEU A 42 -10.94 -25.35 5.96
N LEU A 43 -9.61 -25.34 6.09
CA LEU A 43 -8.76 -26.36 5.47
C LEU A 43 -9.07 -27.77 5.99
N PHE A 44 -9.62 -27.90 7.20
CA PHE A 44 -10.03 -29.19 7.75
C PHE A 44 -11.49 -29.55 7.43
N SER A 45 -12.34 -28.60 7.04
CA SER A 45 -13.77 -28.83 6.78
C SER A 45 -14.17 -28.91 5.29
N PHE A 46 -13.30 -28.52 4.34
CA PHE A 46 -13.49 -28.64 2.88
C PHE A 46 -14.81 -28.07 2.33
N GLU A 47 -15.33 -26.99 2.92
CA GLU A 47 -16.57 -26.35 2.49
C GLU A 47 -16.29 -25.10 1.63
N ALA A 48 -16.46 -25.22 0.31
CA ALA A 48 -16.13 -24.14 -0.64
C ALA A 48 -16.95 -22.85 -0.43
N GLY A 49 -18.21 -22.97 0.04
CA GLY A 49 -19.06 -21.81 0.34
C GLY A 49 -18.55 -20.97 1.50
N ALA A 50 -17.95 -21.61 2.50
CA ALA A 50 -17.40 -20.93 3.66
C ALA A 50 -16.09 -20.20 3.33
N VAL A 51 -15.26 -20.75 2.44
CA VAL A 51 -14.05 -20.07 1.93
C VAL A 51 -14.42 -18.78 1.20
N PHE A 52 -15.42 -18.84 0.32
CA PHE A 52 -15.90 -17.65 -0.41
C PHE A 52 -16.41 -16.56 0.56
N HIS A 53 -17.16 -16.95 1.59
CA HIS A 53 -17.65 -16.02 2.59
C HIS A 53 -16.51 -15.32 3.35
N VAL A 54 -15.51 -16.08 3.82
CA VAL A 54 -14.37 -15.53 4.56
C VAL A 54 -13.53 -14.58 3.71
N VAL A 55 -13.31 -14.90 2.43
CA VAL A 55 -12.57 -14.02 1.51
C VAL A 55 -13.35 -12.75 1.21
N LEU A 56 -14.66 -12.86 0.96
CA LEU A 56 -15.51 -11.70 0.70
C LEU A 56 -15.59 -10.77 1.92
N GLN A 57 -15.69 -11.35 3.12
CA GLN A 57 -15.72 -10.59 4.36
C GLN A 57 -14.41 -9.84 4.58
N LEU A 58 -13.25 -10.51 4.43
CA LEU A 58 -11.94 -9.85 4.49
C LEU A 58 -11.86 -8.68 3.50
N PHE A 59 -12.37 -8.86 2.28
CA PHE A 59 -12.35 -7.79 1.27
C PHE A 59 -13.21 -6.59 1.68
N ILE A 60 -14.41 -6.82 2.21
CA ILE A 60 -15.31 -5.75 2.68
C ILE A 60 -14.68 -5.00 3.86
N ASP A 61 -14.17 -5.73 4.83
CA ASP A 61 -13.54 -5.17 6.03
C ASP A 61 -12.30 -4.34 5.63
N SER A 62 -11.49 -4.84 4.69
CA SER A 62 -10.33 -4.13 4.14
C SER A 62 -10.70 -2.80 3.48
N LEU A 63 -11.82 -2.75 2.75
CA LEU A 63 -12.31 -1.50 2.15
C LEU A 63 -12.75 -0.47 3.20
N ILE A 64 -13.42 -0.93 4.27
CA ILE A 64 -13.84 -0.06 5.38
C ILE A 64 -12.61 0.47 6.12
N ASN A 65 -11.67 -0.41 6.45
CA ASN A 65 -10.41 -0.06 7.11
C ASN A 65 -9.60 0.93 6.27
N PHE A 66 -9.59 0.76 4.94
CA PHE A 66 -8.94 1.70 4.03
C PHE A 66 -9.58 3.09 4.06
N GLY A 67 -10.92 3.16 4.08
CA GLY A 67 -11.64 4.42 4.24
C GLY A 67 -11.32 5.12 5.57
N LEU A 68 -11.32 4.36 6.67
CA LEU A 68 -10.98 4.86 8.01
C LEU A 68 -9.52 5.33 8.10
N ALA A 69 -8.61 4.63 7.43
CA ALA A 69 -7.20 4.97 7.36
C ALA A 69 -6.93 6.26 6.59
N ILE A 70 -7.69 6.55 5.53
CA ILE A 70 -7.62 7.85 4.85
C ILE A 70 -8.13 8.97 5.78
N ALA A 71 -9.17 8.67 6.55
CA ALA A 71 -9.75 9.55 7.56
C ALA A 71 -9.09 9.44 8.94
N TRP A 72 -7.83 8.96 9.00
CA TRP A 72 -7.13 8.71 10.26
C TRP A 72 -7.11 9.88 11.25
N PRO A 73 -7.05 11.18 10.85
CA PRO A 73 -7.02 12.26 11.84
C PRO A 73 -8.30 12.27 12.68
N ALA A 74 -9.45 11.99 12.07
CA ALA A 74 -10.72 11.89 12.78
C ALA A 74 -10.79 10.64 13.67
N TYR A 75 -10.28 9.50 13.18
CA TYR A 75 -10.24 8.25 13.93
C TYR A 75 -9.38 8.36 15.21
N TRP A 76 -8.18 8.93 15.09
CA TRP A 76 -7.24 9.04 16.22
C TRP A 76 -7.67 10.10 17.24
N LEU A 77 -8.34 11.18 16.80
CA LEU A 77 -8.94 12.18 17.69
C LEU A 77 -10.04 11.59 18.57
N GLN A 78 -10.77 10.59 18.08
CA GLN A 78 -11.79 9.87 18.85
C GLN A 78 -11.18 8.83 19.79
N ASP A 79 -10.10 8.15 19.37
CA ASP A 79 -9.48 7.06 20.12
C ASP A 79 -8.45 7.53 21.17
N ASN A 80 -8.29 8.86 21.35
CA ASN A 80 -7.43 9.51 22.34
C ASN A 80 -5.96 9.02 22.33
N ARG A 81 -5.49 8.53 21.18
CA ARG A 81 -4.12 7.99 21.02
C ARG A 81 -3.07 9.09 21.04
N GLY A 82 -1.91 8.75 21.60
CA GLY A 82 -0.81 9.69 21.80
C GLY A 82 -0.26 10.24 20.48
N PRO A 83 -0.15 11.57 20.31
CA PRO A 83 0.46 12.19 19.12
C PRO A 83 1.90 11.73 18.84
N TRP A 84 2.57 11.19 19.85
CA TRP A 84 3.96 10.70 19.78
C TRP A 84 4.11 9.45 18.91
N GLU A 85 3.10 8.56 18.86
CA GLU A 85 3.13 7.36 18.02
C GLU A 85 3.23 7.73 16.53
N LEU A 86 2.52 8.79 16.13
CA LEU A 86 2.54 9.32 14.76
C LEU A 86 3.92 9.84 14.35
N LEU A 87 4.63 10.49 15.29
CA LEU A 87 6.00 10.97 15.06
C LEU A 87 6.98 9.82 14.85
N PHE A 88 6.88 8.73 15.65
CA PHE A 88 7.72 7.55 15.47
C PHE A 88 7.44 6.83 14.15
N VAL A 89 6.16 6.69 13.79
CA VAL A 89 5.73 6.06 12.53
C VAL A 89 6.24 6.87 11.33
N ALA A 90 6.06 8.19 11.35
CA ALA A 90 6.52 9.03 10.26
C ALA A 90 8.04 9.04 10.12
N TYR A 91 8.76 9.10 11.25
CA TYR A 91 10.22 9.03 11.24
C TYR A 91 10.72 7.67 10.73
N GLY A 92 10.14 6.57 11.22
CA GLY A 92 10.48 5.21 10.79
C GLY A 92 10.18 4.98 9.31
N GLY A 93 9.02 5.44 8.84
CA GLY A 93 8.63 5.32 7.44
C GLY A 93 9.48 6.15 6.49
N TYR A 94 9.84 7.38 6.88
CA TYR A 94 10.76 8.22 6.11
C TYR A 94 12.15 7.57 5.98
N TRP A 95 12.66 7.00 7.07
CA TRP A 95 13.95 6.30 7.08
C TRP A 95 13.95 5.03 6.22
N LEU A 96 12.89 4.21 6.32
CA LEU A 96 12.69 3.03 5.48
C LEU A 96 12.60 3.40 4.00
N GLY A 97 11.84 4.44 3.66
CA GLY A 97 11.67 4.92 2.29
C GLY A 97 12.97 5.40 1.66
N ILE A 98 13.80 6.13 2.40
CA ILE A 98 15.12 6.56 1.91
C ILE A 98 16.03 5.35 1.68
N ARG A 99 16.05 4.39 2.60
CA ARG A 99 16.91 3.20 2.46
C ARG A 99 16.48 2.32 1.28
N THR A 100 15.19 2.10 1.07
CA THR A 100 14.70 1.31 -0.06
C THR A 100 14.93 2.02 -1.38
N ALA A 101 14.73 3.35 -1.45
CA ALA A 101 15.06 4.15 -2.62
C ALA A 101 16.56 4.11 -2.95
N GLN A 102 17.42 4.20 -1.94
CA GLN A 102 18.87 4.08 -2.10
C GLN A 102 19.27 2.66 -2.56
N TYR A 103 18.65 1.62 -2.01
CA TYR A 103 18.91 0.25 -2.40
C TYR A 103 18.46 -0.04 -3.85
N ALA A 104 17.27 0.43 -4.24
CA ALA A 104 16.77 0.33 -5.60
C ALA A 104 17.62 1.11 -6.62
N TRP A 105 18.19 2.25 -6.20
CA TRP A 105 19.12 3.03 -7.01
C TRP A 105 20.47 2.33 -7.18
N GLN A 106 21.01 1.72 -6.12
CA GLN A 106 22.27 0.97 -6.16
C GLN A 106 22.17 -0.30 -7.03
N GLN A 107 21.01 -0.95 -7.06
CA GLN A 107 20.75 -2.14 -7.89
C GLN A 107 20.52 -1.82 -9.39
N GLY A 108 20.51 -0.54 -9.80
CA GLY A 108 20.36 -0.14 -11.21
C GLY A 108 19.00 -0.45 -11.85
N TRP A 109 18.04 -0.96 -11.06
CA TRP A 109 16.68 -1.34 -11.50
C TRP A 109 15.94 -0.20 -12.19
N THR A 110 16.15 1.04 -11.75
CA THR A 110 15.50 2.22 -12.33
C THR A 110 16.00 2.52 -13.74
N LYS A 111 17.29 2.27 -14.03
CA LYS A 111 17.87 2.45 -15.36
C LYS A 111 17.46 1.33 -16.31
N SER A 112 17.55 0.06 -15.89
CA SER A 112 17.20 -1.07 -16.76
C SER A 112 15.70 -1.09 -17.10
N ALA A 113 14.83 -0.73 -16.15
CA ALA A 113 13.39 -0.62 -16.39
C ALA A 113 13.05 0.52 -17.37
N ALA A 114 13.71 1.68 -17.23
CA ALA A 114 13.51 2.81 -18.13
C ALA A 114 14.01 2.53 -19.56
N GLU A 115 15.17 1.89 -19.69
CA GLU A 115 15.74 1.47 -20.97
C GLU A 115 14.87 0.41 -21.65
N GLY A 116 14.38 -0.58 -20.90
CA GLY A 116 13.48 -1.61 -21.41
C GLY A 116 12.13 -1.07 -21.89
N LEU A 117 11.56 -0.10 -21.16
CA LEU A 117 10.33 0.59 -21.56
C LEU A 117 10.52 1.44 -22.82
N GLN A 118 11.63 2.17 -22.93
CA GLN A 118 11.96 2.95 -24.14
C GLN A 118 12.15 2.06 -25.36
N ALA A 119 12.84 0.92 -25.21
CA ALA A 119 13.05 -0.03 -26.30
C ALA A 119 11.71 -0.59 -26.82
N ARG A 120 10.81 -0.99 -25.90
CA ARG A 120 9.47 -1.49 -26.24
C ARG A 120 8.58 -0.41 -26.88
N TRP A 121 8.66 0.83 -26.41
CA TRP A 121 7.90 1.93 -27.01
C TRP A 121 8.36 2.22 -28.45
N LYS A 122 9.68 2.23 -28.69
CA LYS A 122 10.23 2.43 -30.03
C LYS A 122 9.86 1.30 -30.99
N SER A 123 9.84 0.04 -30.53
CA SER A 123 9.41 -1.07 -31.38
C SER A 123 7.93 -0.98 -31.77
N LEU A 124 7.06 -0.51 -30.86
CA LEU A 124 5.63 -0.38 -31.13
C LEU A 124 5.31 0.74 -32.13
N ILE A 125 6.02 1.88 -32.03
CA ILE A 125 5.87 2.97 -33.01
C ILE A 125 6.41 2.55 -34.38
N ALA A 126 7.56 1.86 -34.42
CA ALA A 126 8.17 1.41 -35.68
C ALA A 126 7.34 0.34 -36.43
N THR A 127 6.47 -0.38 -35.73
CA THR A 127 5.52 -1.32 -36.35
C THR A 127 4.25 -0.65 -36.88
N THR A 128 3.85 0.49 -36.31
CA THR A 128 2.68 1.26 -36.76
C THR A 128 2.94 2.05 -38.06
N ASP A 129 4.18 2.43 -38.34
CA ASP A 129 4.55 3.13 -39.60
C ASP A 129 4.71 2.21 -40.83
N ARG A 130 4.49 0.89 -40.69
CA ARG A 130 4.61 -0.10 -41.78
C ARG A 130 3.29 -0.65 -42.31
N GLU A 131 2.16 -0.17 -41.81
CA GLU A 131 0.82 -0.42 -42.36
C GLU A 131 0.34 0.80 -43.17
#